data_AF-B5CRM0-F1
#
_entry.id   AF-B5CRM0-F1
#
_cell.length_a   1.000
_cell.length_b   1.000
_cell.length_c   1.000
_cell.angle_alpha   90.00
_cell.angle_beta   90.00
_cell.angle_gamma   90.00
#
_symmetry.space_group_name_H-M   'P 1'
#
loop_
_entity.id
_entity.type
_entity.pdbx_description
1 polymer ?
#
loop_
_entity_poly.entity_id
_entity_poly.type
_entity_poly.pdbx_seq_one_letter_code
_entity_poly.pdbx_strand_id
1 'polypeptide(L)'
;MTKKESGYKVIVSESLVDYIGQRTDYANIGKKYGFTARWNLKDVPFLVQDGLSEEQAESLKLELRNIGMTAQIMESEEKVQIKKKNGFLSVFKKRK
;
A
#
# COMPACT_ATOMS: atom_id res chain seq x y z
N MET A 1 14.42 26.51 1.25
CA MET A 1 13.43 25.69 1.97
C MET A 1 12.64 24.88 0.95
N THR A 2 13.09 23.68 0.61
CA THR A 2 12.32 22.73 -0.20
C THR A 2 11.25 22.13 0.69
N LYS A 3 9.98 22.38 0.35
CA LYS A 3 8.83 21.77 1.04
C LYS A 3 8.99 20.25 0.95
N LYS A 4 9.16 19.59 2.09
CA LYS A 4 9.11 18.13 2.19
C LYS A 4 7.68 17.71 1.86
N GLU A 5 7.45 17.14 0.69
CA GLU A 5 6.19 16.43 0.44
C GLU A 5 6.28 15.07 1.15
N SER A 6 6.11 15.09 2.48
CA SER A 6 5.94 13.88 3.29
C SER A 6 4.54 13.32 3.01
N GLY A 7 4.47 12.23 2.26
CA GLY A 7 3.22 11.48 2.07
C GLY A 7 3.12 10.31 3.04
N TYR A 8 2.04 9.54 2.92
CA TYR A 8 1.79 8.32 3.67
C TYR A 8 1.77 7.11 2.73
N LYS A 9 2.22 5.98 3.26
CA LYS A 9 2.22 4.65 2.63
C LYS A 9 1.08 3.83 3.20
N VAL A 10 0.37 3.12 2.33
CA VAL A 10 -0.64 2.13 2.73
C VAL A 10 -0.16 0.73 2.38
N ILE A 11 -0.01 -0.12 3.39
CA ILE A 11 0.48 -1.49 3.26
C ILE A 11 -0.63 -2.43 3.71
N VAL A 12 -1.03 -3.36 2.85
CA VAL A 12 -1.95 -4.44 3.25
C VAL A 12 -1.15 -5.47 4.02
N SER A 13 -1.59 -5.79 5.25
CA SER A 13 -0.97 -6.78 6.12
C SER A 13 -1.72 -8.11 6.13
N GLU A 14 -3.03 -8.09 5.85
CA GLU A 14 -3.88 -9.28 5.79
C GLU A 14 -4.91 -9.13 4.67
N SER A 15 -5.24 -10.24 4.01
CA SER A 15 -6.24 -10.27 2.95
C SER A 15 -7.10 -11.52 3.06
N LEU A 16 -8.41 -11.32 3.21
CA LEU A 16 -9.44 -12.37 3.17
C LEU A 16 -10.16 -12.36 1.82
N VAL A 17 -9.48 -11.90 0.76
CA VAL A 17 -10.07 -11.80 -0.57
C VAL A 17 -10.11 -13.15 -1.26
N ASP A 18 -11.31 -13.71 -1.35
CA ASP A 18 -11.56 -15.06 -1.87
C ASP A 18 -12.54 -15.10 -3.04
N TYR A 19 -13.32 -14.04 -3.31
CA TYR A 19 -14.31 -14.02 -4.40
C TYR A 19 -13.98 -13.03 -5.54
N ILE A 20 -14.53 -13.27 -6.73
CA ILE A 20 -14.25 -12.49 -7.95
C ILE A 20 -14.67 -11.01 -7.81
N GLY A 21 -15.85 -10.74 -7.24
CA GLY A 21 -16.34 -9.37 -7.03
C GLY A 21 -15.39 -8.50 -6.20
N GLN A 22 -14.81 -9.03 -5.13
CA GLN A 22 -13.80 -8.36 -4.28
C GLN A 22 -12.57 -7.93 -5.08
N ARG A 23 -12.15 -8.74 -6.07
CA ARG A 23 -11.02 -8.41 -6.94
C ARG A 23 -11.36 -7.27 -7.89
N THR A 24 -12.60 -7.24 -8.39
CA THR A 24 -13.11 -6.11 -9.17
C THR A 24 -13.18 -4.84 -8.33
N ASP A 25 -13.66 -4.94 -7.09
CA ASP A 25 -13.71 -3.80 -6.16
C ASP A 25 -12.31 -3.28 -5.85
N TYR A 26 -11.35 -4.16 -5.58
CA TYR A 26 -9.94 -3.80 -5.42
C TYR A 26 -9.37 -3.10 -6.66
N ALA A 27 -9.70 -3.58 -7.86
CA ALA A 27 -9.28 -2.93 -9.10
C ALA A 27 -9.88 -1.52 -9.27
N ASN A 28 -11.12 -1.31 -8.82
CA ASN A 28 -11.76 -0.01 -8.84
C ASN A 28 -11.15 0.97 -7.83
N ILE A 29 -10.82 0.48 -6.62
CA ILE A 29 -10.05 1.24 -5.62
C ILE A 29 -8.68 1.64 -6.23
N GLY A 30 -8.01 0.73 -6.92
CA GLY A 30 -6.75 1.02 -7.63
C GLY A 30 -6.85 2.20 -8.59
N LYS A 31 -7.90 2.25 -9.41
CA LYS A 31 -8.14 3.37 -10.32
C LYS A 31 -8.37 4.69 -9.58
N LYS A 32 -9.08 4.66 -8.45
CA LYS A 32 -9.40 5.85 -7.64
C LYS A 32 -8.15 6.47 -7.00
N TYR A 33 -7.25 5.64 -6.47
CA TYR A 33 -6.04 6.11 -5.76
C TYR A 33 -4.76 6.06 -6.61
N GLY A 34 -4.86 5.74 -7.90
CA GLY A 34 -3.76 5.79 -8.85
C GLY A 34 -2.72 4.67 -8.69
N PHE A 35 -3.13 3.47 -8.24
CA PHE A 35 -2.25 2.30 -8.17
C PHE A 35 -2.73 1.17 -9.10
N THR A 36 -1.78 0.36 -9.58
CA THR A 36 -2.10 -0.82 -10.40
C THR A 36 -2.49 -1.98 -9.50
N ALA A 37 -3.70 -2.51 -9.69
CA ALA A 37 -4.18 -3.64 -8.92
C ALA A 37 -3.36 -4.90 -9.19
N ARG A 38 -2.91 -5.54 -8.11
CA ARG A 38 -2.26 -6.85 -8.14
C ARG A 38 -3.29 -7.96 -8.37
N TRP A 39 -2.85 -9.02 -9.07
CA TRP A 39 -3.64 -10.22 -9.29
C TRP A 39 -3.65 -11.19 -8.10
N ASN A 40 -2.51 -11.31 -7.40
CA ASN A 40 -2.39 -12.12 -6.20
C ASN A 40 -2.47 -11.23 -4.97
N LEU A 41 -3.59 -11.32 -4.25
CA LEU A 41 -3.89 -10.53 -3.06
C LEU A 41 -3.62 -11.29 -1.76
N LYS A 42 -3.35 -12.60 -1.85
CA LYS A 42 -3.04 -13.46 -0.69
C LYS A 42 -1.59 -13.35 -0.26
N ASP A 43 -0.72 -12.85 -1.13
CA ASP A 43 0.71 -12.66 -0.86
C ASP A 43 0.94 -11.35 -0.08
N VAL A 44 0.67 -11.42 1.23
CA VAL A 44 0.80 -10.32 2.19
C VAL A 44 2.08 -10.45 3.03
N PRO A 45 2.69 -9.34 3.48
CA PRO A 45 2.27 -7.96 3.28
C PRO A 45 2.72 -7.38 1.93
N PHE A 46 1.97 -6.40 1.41
CA PHE A 46 2.36 -5.66 0.21
C PHE A 46 1.98 -4.17 0.24
N LEU A 47 2.82 -3.35 -0.40
CA LEU A 47 2.55 -1.92 -0.60
C LEU A 47 1.42 -1.74 -1.62
N VAL A 48 0.40 -0.97 -1.25
CA VAL A 48 -0.70 -0.58 -2.14
C VAL A 48 -0.38 0.73 -2.85
N GLN A 49 -0.05 1.76 -2.08
CA GLN A 49 0.27 3.08 -2.60
C GLN A 49 1.18 3.86 -1.64
N ASP A 50 1.98 4.76 -2.20
CA ASP A 50 2.85 5.69 -1.49
C ASP A 50 2.55 7.13 -1.93
N GLY A 51 2.92 8.11 -1.12
CA GLY A 51 2.78 9.52 -1.43
C GLY A 51 1.37 10.07 -1.25
N LEU A 52 0.49 9.36 -0.54
CA LEU A 52 -0.87 9.83 -0.26
C LEU A 52 -0.87 10.91 0.83
N SER A 53 -1.86 11.80 0.80
CA SER A 53 -2.17 12.60 2.00
C SER A 53 -2.69 11.70 3.13
N GLU A 54 -2.66 12.18 4.37
CA GLU A 54 -3.19 11.43 5.52
C GLU A 54 -4.64 11.01 5.32
N GLU A 55 -5.48 11.96 4.89
CA GLU A 55 -6.90 11.73 4.61
C GLU A 55 -7.10 10.69 3.50
N GLN A 56 -6.30 10.75 2.44
CA GLN A 56 -6.34 9.76 1.37
C GLN A 56 -5.90 8.38 1.86
N ALA A 57 -4.89 8.31 2.72
CA ALA A 57 -4.39 7.05 3.28
C ALA A 57 -5.42 6.39 4.22
N GLU A 58 -6.06 7.17 5.09
CA GLU A 58 -7.14 6.68 5.96
C GLU A 58 -8.37 6.26 5.16
N SER A 59 -8.75 7.04 4.15
CA SER A 59 -9.85 6.69 3.26
C SER A 59 -9.56 5.40 2.48
N LEU A 60 -8.33 5.24 1.95
CA LEU A 60 -7.91 4.02 1.26
C LEU A 60 -7.91 2.81 2.21
N LYS A 61 -7.39 2.96 3.42
CA LYS A 61 -7.40 1.90 4.45
C LYS A 61 -8.83 1.45 4.76
N LEU A 62 -9.78 2.37 4.86
CA LEU A 62 -11.19 2.04 5.09
C LEU A 62 -11.81 1.29 3.90
N GLU A 63 -11.55 1.72 2.67
CA GLU A 63 -12.06 1.04 1.48
C GLU A 63 -11.49 -0.38 1.32
N LEU A 64 -10.19 -0.56 1.61
CA LEU A 64 -9.57 -1.88 1.66
C LEU A 64 -10.20 -2.77 2.73
N ARG A 65 -10.53 -2.20 3.90
CA ARG A 65 -11.25 -2.92 4.97
C ARG A 65 -12.63 -3.38 4.52
N ASN A 66 -13.37 -2.55 3.78
CA ASN A 66 -14.71 -2.89 3.30
C ASN A 66 -14.73 -4.09 2.35
N ILE A 67 -13.62 -4.36 1.67
CA ILE A 67 -13.47 -5.54 0.79
C ILE A 67 -12.75 -6.71 1.48
N GLY A 68 -12.53 -6.65 2.80
CA GLY A 68 -11.93 -7.74 3.56
C GLY A 68 -10.40 -7.75 3.59
N MET A 69 -9.75 -6.59 3.46
CA MET A 69 -8.31 -6.44 3.67
C MET A 69 -7.99 -5.58 4.88
N THR A 70 -6.98 -5.97 5.66
CA THR A 70 -6.44 -5.15 6.74
C THR A 70 -5.21 -4.41 6.23
N ALA A 71 -5.19 -3.08 6.38
CA ALA A 71 -4.07 -2.24 5.96
C ALA A 71 -3.54 -1.35 7.09
N GLN A 72 -2.24 -1.09 7.03
CA GLN A 72 -1.49 -0.21 7.93
C GLN A 72 -1.06 1.04 7.18
N ILE A 73 -1.10 2.18 7.86
CA ILE A 73 -0.60 3.46 7.37
C ILE A 73 0.74 3.73 8.02
N MET A 74 1.72 4.12 7.22
CA MET A 74 3.05 4.50 7.69
C MET A 74 3.42 5.83 7.07
N GLU A 75 4.13 6.69 7.80
CA GLU A 75 4.74 7.88 7.20
C GLU A 75 5.74 7.45 6.13
N SER A 76 5.69 8.12 4.97
CA SER A 76 6.64 7.89 3.90
C SER A 76 7.98 8.50 4.31
N GLU A 77 8.85 7.67 4.88
CA GLU A 77 10.28 7.99 4.89
C GLU A 77 10.73 8.17 3.43
N GLU A 78 11.43 9.29 3.21
CA GLU A 78 11.93 9.86 1.96
C GLU A 78 11.99 8.87 0.79
N LYS A 79 11.43 9.25 -0.38
CA LYS A 79 11.44 8.48 -1.63
C LYS A 79 12.73 7.67 -1.76
N VAL A 80 12.69 6.40 -1.35
CA VAL A 80 13.73 5.46 -1.71
C VAL A 80 13.59 5.37 -3.22
N GLN A 81 14.44 6.09 -3.94
CA GLN A 81 14.57 5.94 -5.36
C GLN A 81 14.83 4.45 -5.56
N ILE A 82 13.82 3.71 -6.02
CA ILE A 82 13.97 2.32 -6.44
C ILE A 82 14.77 2.39 -7.73
N LYS A 83 16.09 2.63 -7.60
CA LYS A 83 17.04 2.31 -8.63
C LYS A 83 16.96 0.79 -8.74
N LYS A 84 16.39 0.30 -9.84
CA LYS A 84 16.52 -1.09 -10.28
C LYS A 84 18.00 -1.48 -10.19
N LYS A 85 18.38 -2.16 -9.11
CA LYS A 85 19.61 -2.96 -9.05
C LYS A 85 19.34 -4.11 -8.09
N ASN A 86 19.39 -5.31 -8.66
CA ASN A 86 19.41 -6.62 -8.03
C ASN A 86 19.85 -6.59 -6.56
N GLY A 87 18.99 -7.03 -5.64
CA GLY A 87 19.35 -7.24 -4.23
C GLY A 87 18.35 -6.69 -3.21
N PHE A 88 17.06 -7.00 -3.34
CA PHE A 88 16.01 -6.54 -2.43
C PHE A 88 15.88 -7.44 -1.18
N LEU A 89 16.98 -7.65 -0.43
CA LEU A 89 16.97 -8.56 0.72
C LEU A 89 17.67 -8.07 1.99
N SER A 90 17.98 -6.77 2.12
CA SER A 90 18.79 -6.32 3.26
C SER A 90 18.30 -5.04 3.92
N VAL A 91 17.04 -4.97 4.37
CA VAL A 91 16.66 -4.01 5.42
C VAL A 91 15.55 -4.59 6.32
N PHE A 92 15.80 -5.75 6.94
CA PHE A 92 15.05 -6.15 8.13
C PHE A 92 15.94 -5.88 9.34
N LYS A 93 15.78 -4.71 9.96
CA LYS A 93 16.30 -4.48 11.32
C LYS A 93 15.11 -4.28 12.25
N LYS A 94 14.63 -5.41 12.77
CA LYS A 94 13.73 -5.51 13.93
C LYS A 94 14.37 -4.68 15.06
N ARG A 95 13.69 -3.64 15.54
CA ARG A 95 14.07 -3.03 16.83
C ARG A 95 13.51 -3.93 17.94
N LYS A 96 14.39 -4.23 18.90
CA LYS A 96 14.14 -5.00 20.12
C LYS A 96 13.09 -4.32 21.00
#